data_AF-A0A2V7SAV2-F1
#
_entry.id   AF-A0A2V7SAV2-F1
#
_cell.length_a   1.000
_cell.length_b   1.000
_cell.length_c   1.000
_cell.angle_alpha   90.00
_cell.angle_beta   90.00
_cell.angle_gamma   90.00
#
_symmetry.space_group_name_H-M   'P 1'
#
loop_
_entity.id
_entity.type
_entity.pdbx_description
1 polymer ?
#
loop_
_entity_poly.entity_id
_entity_poly.type
_entity_poly.pdbx_seq_one_letter_code
_entity_poly.pdbx_strand_id
1 'polypeptide(L)'
;SYWSSALPGTGDELFMQLYSTSPIIEAAGLTVSNTSSQGATPGNGSLGGYSVGQSVTHGIGTGFTTVQSNSAPITPASLTGRFVLRLSFDDATAMLTCSVSLDGGVTFQNPFQPMQIFNSGVTDYDILLGAAGVTPPPPPPTQTIPLRLLLVRNSSDPASRRVVYKANSPRDNLKFFAGPTVGGATLKVKLDTVTQCFAMPASGWSRFGRTYTYADPGGSHGPVKAAQFKQTRTGGIQNRALIIGANGPVGIVPPNPGVEGDTNFHIGDSAEYCASTAGGTIGQNNARTFKAWNAPAPAGCNVTACSPSGAFLDALDGLF
;
A
#
# COMPACT_ATOMS: atom_id res chain seq x y z
N SER A 1 -21.38 -6.40 0.06
CA SER A 1 -20.33 -7.43 -0.06
C SER A 1 -20.79 -8.49 -1.04
N TYR A 2 -19.91 -8.99 -1.92
CA TYR A 2 -20.22 -10.09 -2.84
C TYR A 2 -19.28 -11.26 -2.56
N TRP A 3 -19.80 -12.48 -2.60
CA TRP A 3 -18.98 -13.68 -2.47
C TRP A 3 -18.27 -13.95 -3.81
N SER A 4 -16.94 -14.11 -3.77
CA SER A 4 -16.12 -14.39 -4.95
C SER A 4 -15.44 -15.74 -4.81
N SER A 5 -15.23 -16.42 -5.96
CA SER A 5 -14.38 -17.62 -6.01
C SER A 5 -12.89 -17.31 -6.21
N ALA A 6 -12.55 -16.02 -6.33
CA ALA A 6 -11.17 -15.51 -6.30
C ALA A 6 -10.72 -15.24 -4.86
N LEU A 7 -9.40 -15.18 -4.64
CA LEU A 7 -8.85 -14.79 -3.34
C LEU A 7 -9.25 -13.34 -2.98
N PRO A 8 -9.40 -13.02 -1.68
CA PRO A 8 -9.76 -11.68 -1.22
C PRO A 8 -8.77 -10.58 -1.65
N GLY A 9 -9.26 -9.36 -1.91
CA GLY A 9 -8.40 -8.18 -2.06
C GLY A 9 -7.65 -7.84 -0.77
N THR A 10 -6.65 -6.97 -0.83
CA THR A 10 -5.92 -6.55 0.39
C THR A 10 -6.87 -5.87 1.37
N GLY A 11 -6.97 -6.40 2.58
CA GLY A 11 -7.92 -5.96 3.61
C GLY A 11 -9.28 -6.67 3.54
N ASP A 12 -9.48 -7.60 2.61
CA ASP A 12 -10.73 -8.34 2.50
C ASP A 12 -10.63 -9.71 3.17
N GLU A 13 -11.80 -10.21 3.59
CA GLU A 13 -12.02 -11.55 4.08
C GLU A 13 -13.31 -12.17 3.54
N LEU A 14 -13.29 -13.50 3.40
CA LEU A 14 -14.42 -14.36 3.05
C LEU A 14 -14.56 -15.40 4.15
N PHE A 15 -15.76 -15.63 4.68
CA PHE A 15 -15.98 -16.61 5.74
C PHE A 15 -17.17 -17.52 5.49
N MET A 16 -17.00 -18.79 5.86
CA MET A 16 -18.03 -19.82 5.87
C MET A 16 -18.05 -20.49 7.24
N GLN A 17 -19.12 -20.27 7.98
CA GLN A 17 -19.23 -20.69 9.38
C GLN A 17 -20.59 -21.35 9.64
N LEU A 18 -20.59 -22.32 10.56
CA LEU A 18 -21.78 -22.73 11.29
C LEU A 18 -22.05 -21.68 12.37
N TYR A 19 -23.30 -21.25 12.51
CA TYR A 19 -23.69 -20.17 13.41
C TYR A 19 -25.00 -20.51 14.16
N SER A 20 -24.98 -20.50 15.49
CA SER A 20 -26.17 -20.69 16.32
C SER A 20 -26.61 -19.38 16.98
N THR A 21 -27.88 -19.29 17.36
CA THR A 21 -28.44 -18.15 18.10
C THR A 21 -29.01 -18.53 19.48
N SER A 22 -29.15 -19.83 19.75
CA SER A 22 -29.70 -20.38 21.00
C SER A 22 -29.01 -21.70 21.34
N PRO A 23 -28.81 -22.02 22.63
CA PRO A 23 -29.02 -21.16 23.81
C PRO A 23 -27.89 -20.12 23.99
N ILE A 24 -26.81 -20.25 23.22
CA ILE A 24 -25.71 -19.28 23.09
C ILE A 24 -25.43 -19.04 21.60
N ILE A 25 -24.66 -18.00 21.30
CA ILE A 25 -24.08 -17.87 19.96
C ILE A 25 -22.84 -18.75 19.90
N GLU A 26 -22.79 -19.69 18.97
CA GLU A 26 -21.59 -20.43 18.63
C GLU A 26 -21.33 -20.28 17.13
N ALA A 27 -20.18 -19.72 16.79
CA ALA A 27 -19.74 -19.51 15.42
C ALA A 27 -18.47 -20.33 15.17
N ALA A 28 -18.54 -21.33 14.30
CA ALA A 28 -17.45 -22.25 14.02
C ALA A 28 -17.23 -22.43 12.52
N GLY A 29 -16.02 -22.21 12.01
CA GLY A 29 -15.74 -22.46 10.60
C GLY A 29 -14.44 -21.86 10.07
N LEU A 30 -14.47 -21.49 8.79
CA LEU A 30 -13.32 -21.04 8.02
C LEU A 30 -13.42 -19.56 7.66
N THR A 31 -12.28 -18.89 7.68
CA THR A 31 -12.09 -17.54 7.13
C THR A 31 -10.89 -17.56 6.18
N VAL A 32 -11.01 -16.89 5.04
CA VAL A 32 -9.90 -16.61 4.12
C VAL A 32 -9.69 -15.12 4.15
N SER A 33 -8.46 -14.69 4.40
CA SER A 33 -8.15 -13.27 4.48
C SER A 33 -6.91 -12.94 3.69
N ASN A 34 -6.80 -11.67 3.31
CA ASN A 34 -5.57 -11.08 2.80
C ASN A 34 -5.26 -9.84 3.63
N THR A 35 -4.61 -10.03 4.78
CA THR A 35 -4.34 -8.90 5.68
C THR A 35 -3.12 -8.12 5.24
N SER A 36 -3.25 -6.80 5.17
CA SER A 36 -2.07 -5.94 5.04
C SER A 36 -1.26 -6.01 6.34
N SER A 37 0.06 -5.79 6.25
CA SER A 37 0.91 -5.69 7.45
C SER A 37 0.51 -4.55 8.40
N GLN A 38 -0.42 -3.67 8.03
CA GLN A 38 -0.96 -2.58 8.85
C GLN A 38 -2.24 -2.95 9.62
N GLY A 39 -2.95 -4.02 9.24
CA GLY A 39 -4.20 -4.46 9.88
C GLY A 39 -4.02 -5.39 11.07
N ALA A 40 -2.79 -5.76 11.43
CA ALA A 40 -2.52 -6.67 12.54
C ALA A 40 -2.81 -5.98 13.88
N THR A 41 -3.90 -6.38 14.54
CA THR A 41 -4.18 -6.00 15.92
C THR A 41 -3.06 -6.52 16.84
N PRO A 42 -2.51 -5.71 17.77
CA PRO A 42 -1.46 -6.18 18.68
C PRO A 42 -1.96 -7.35 19.53
N GLY A 43 -1.36 -8.54 19.36
CA GLY A 43 -1.65 -9.72 20.19
C GLY A 43 -2.12 -10.94 19.43
N ASN A 44 -2.51 -10.82 18.15
CA ASN A 44 -2.77 -11.97 17.28
C ASN A 44 -1.79 -11.90 16.11
N GLY A 45 -0.89 -12.87 16.00
CA GLY A 45 0.23 -12.89 15.05
C GLY A 45 -0.21 -13.06 13.59
N SER A 46 -1.00 -12.11 13.05
CA SER A 46 -1.49 -12.12 11.68
C SER A 46 -0.32 -12.14 10.71
N LEU A 47 -0.23 -13.22 9.95
CA LEU A 47 0.64 -13.33 8.78
C LEU A 47 0.18 -12.29 7.76
N GLY A 48 1.05 -11.33 7.41
CA GLY A 48 0.76 -10.44 6.29
C GLY A 48 0.61 -11.25 4.99
N GLY A 49 -0.40 -10.92 4.18
CA GLY A 49 -0.73 -11.64 2.95
C GLY A 49 -1.88 -12.63 3.11
N TYR A 50 -2.00 -13.56 2.15
CA TYR A 50 -3.10 -14.51 2.11
C TYR A 50 -2.99 -15.58 3.20
N SER A 51 -4.08 -15.84 3.89
CA SER A 51 -4.17 -16.91 4.87
C SER A 51 -5.56 -17.54 4.90
N VAL A 52 -5.60 -18.80 5.33
CA VAL A 52 -6.83 -19.46 5.79
C VAL A 52 -6.77 -19.53 7.31
N GLY A 53 -7.88 -19.27 7.96
CA GLY A 53 -8.06 -19.37 9.40
C GLY A 53 -9.23 -20.29 9.73
N GLN A 54 -9.14 -20.91 10.89
CA GLN A 54 -10.21 -21.69 11.49
C GLN A 54 -10.46 -21.16 12.91
N SER A 55 -11.72 -21.02 13.30
CA SER A 55 -12.05 -20.56 14.65
C SER A 55 -13.35 -21.13 15.17
N VAL A 56 -13.45 -21.25 16.50
CA VAL A 56 -14.70 -21.33 17.25
C VAL A 56 -14.79 -20.10 18.14
N THR A 57 -15.94 -19.42 18.10
CA THR A 57 -16.26 -18.28 18.95
C THR A 57 -17.59 -18.52 19.67
N HIS A 58 -17.63 -18.23 20.96
CA HIS A 58 -18.83 -18.30 21.80
C HIS A 58 -19.28 -16.89 22.18
N GLY A 59 -20.56 -16.59 22.00
CA GLY A 59 -21.21 -15.37 22.46
C GLY A 59 -22.17 -15.67 23.61
N ILE A 60 -21.95 -15.01 24.75
CA ILE A 60 -22.85 -15.06 25.92
C ILE A 60 -23.22 -13.60 26.27
N GLY A 61 -24.51 -13.27 26.19
CA GLY A 61 -24.98 -11.90 26.38
C GLY A 61 -24.42 -10.97 25.30
N THR A 62 -23.73 -9.90 25.69
CA THR A 62 -23.11 -8.93 24.76
C THR A 62 -21.64 -9.22 24.43
N GLY A 63 -21.04 -10.25 25.02
CA GLY A 63 -19.62 -10.58 24.86
C GLY A 63 -19.39 -11.77 23.95
N PHE A 64 -18.37 -11.69 23.08
CA PHE A 64 -17.86 -12.79 22.26
C PHE A 64 -16.47 -13.19 22.72
N THR A 65 -16.24 -14.48 22.92
CA THR A 65 -14.94 -15.07 23.25
C THR A 65 -14.55 -16.07 22.18
N THR A 66 -13.46 -15.81 21.47
CA THR A 66 -12.87 -16.79 20.55
C THR A 66 -12.11 -17.83 21.37
N VAL A 67 -12.67 -19.02 21.45
CA VAL A 67 -12.16 -20.15 22.26
C VAL A 67 -11.06 -20.90 21.54
N GLN A 68 -11.10 -20.91 20.20
CA GLN A 68 -10.05 -21.49 19.38
C GLN A 68 -9.87 -20.63 18.13
N SER A 69 -8.62 -20.34 17.77
CA SER A 69 -8.26 -19.67 16.51
C SER A 69 -6.92 -20.19 16.02
N ASN A 70 -6.90 -20.70 14.79
CA ASN A 70 -5.70 -21.18 14.11
C ASN A 70 -5.64 -20.53 12.73
N SER A 71 -4.43 -20.32 12.20
CA SER A 71 -4.23 -19.80 10.85
C SER A 71 -3.07 -20.48 10.14
N ALA A 72 -3.17 -20.59 8.82
CA ALA A 72 -2.15 -21.12 7.95
C ALA A 72 -1.97 -20.20 6.73
N PRO A 73 -0.73 -19.90 6.31
CA PRO A 73 -0.48 -19.06 5.14
C PRO A 73 -0.93 -19.76 3.85
N ILE A 74 -1.43 -18.97 2.90
CA ILE A 74 -1.65 -19.40 1.52
C ILE A 74 -0.55 -18.75 0.66
N THR A 75 0.22 -19.58 -0.05
CA THR A 75 1.16 -19.07 -1.04
C THR A 75 0.40 -18.77 -2.34
N PRO A 76 0.42 -17.53 -2.89
CA PRO A 76 -0.37 -17.19 -4.08
C PRO A 76 -0.14 -18.13 -5.28
N ALA A 77 1.10 -18.57 -5.49
CA ALA A 77 1.46 -19.48 -6.57
C ALA A 77 0.81 -20.88 -6.45
N SER A 78 0.27 -21.25 -5.28
CA SER A 78 -0.44 -22.51 -5.08
C SER A 78 -1.90 -22.48 -5.54
N LEU A 79 -2.44 -21.30 -5.86
CA LEU A 79 -3.79 -21.15 -6.42
C LEU A 79 -3.74 -21.47 -7.93
N THR A 80 -4.11 -22.69 -8.28
CA THR A 80 -4.15 -23.16 -9.68
C THR A 80 -5.58 -23.27 -10.22
N GLY A 81 -6.58 -23.05 -9.37
CA GLY A 81 -8.00 -23.06 -9.73
C GLY A 81 -8.85 -22.19 -8.82
N ARG A 82 -10.17 -22.44 -8.81
CA ARG A 82 -11.09 -21.76 -7.89
C ARG A 82 -10.79 -22.16 -6.46
N PHE A 83 -10.95 -21.22 -5.56
CA PHE A 83 -10.86 -21.50 -4.14
C PHE A 83 -12.16 -22.15 -3.64
N VAL A 84 -12.05 -23.22 -2.85
CA VAL A 84 -13.22 -23.96 -2.30
C VAL A 84 -13.04 -24.17 -0.79
N LEU A 85 -14.06 -23.79 -0.02
CA LEU A 85 -14.17 -24.10 1.40
C LEU A 85 -15.00 -25.36 1.59
N ARG A 86 -14.65 -26.17 2.60
CA ARG A 86 -15.45 -27.32 3.01
C ARG A 86 -15.49 -27.43 4.52
N LEU A 87 -16.71 -27.57 5.03
CA LEU A 87 -17.01 -27.97 6.38
C LEU A 87 -17.56 -29.40 6.34
N SER A 88 -16.97 -30.31 7.10
CA SER A 88 -17.43 -31.69 7.23
C SER A 88 -17.72 -31.97 8.69
N PHE A 89 -18.95 -32.39 8.98
CA PHE A 89 -19.39 -32.72 10.33
C PHE A 89 -19.39 -34.23 10.54
N ASP A 90 -18.80 -34.65 11.66
CA ASP A 90 -18.87 -36.02 12.18
C ASP A 90 -19.83 -36.03 13.38
N ASP A 91 -20.97 -36.70 13.23
CA ASP A 91 -22.05 -36.77 14.20
C ASP A 91 -21.75 -37.72 15.37
N ALA A 92 -20.92 -38.73 15.16
CA ALA A 92 -20.50 -39.67 16.20
C ALA A 92 -19.56 -39.00 17.23
N THR A 93 -18.75 -38.04 16.78
CA THR A 93 -17.75 -37.37 17.63
C THR A 93 -18.05 -35.89 17.90
N ALA A 94 -19.10 -35.33 17.30
CA ALA A 94 -19.44 -33.91 17.34
C ALA A 94 -18.30 -32.99 16.86
N MET A 95 -17.55 -33.43 15.86
CA MET A 95 -16.36 -32.73 15.37
C MET A 95 -16.59 -32.09 14.00
N LEU A 96 -16.12 -30.84 13.85
CA LEU A 96 -16.10 -30.09 12.61
C LEU A 96 -14.70 -30.13 12.00
N THR A 97 -14.59 -30.78 10.85
CA THR A 97 -13.38 -30.72 10.02
C THR A 97 -13.49 -29.60 9.00
N CYS A 98 -12.52 -28.69 9.02
CA CYS A 98 -12.43 -27.57 8.11
C CYS A 98 -11.33 -27.80 7.09
N SER A 99 -11.67 -27.81 5.80
CA SER A 99 -10.69 -28.01 4.73
C SER A 99 -10.85 -27.02 3.60
N VAL A 100 -9.77 -26.86 2.84
CA VAL A 100 -9.64 -25.87 1.79
C VAL A 100 -9.03 -26.48 0.54
N SER A 101 -9.51 -26.08 -0.64
CA SER A 101 -8.91 -26.42 -1.92
C SER A 101 -8.50 -25.15 -2.67
N LEU A 102 -7.32 -25.21 -3.27
CA LEU A 102 -6.72 -24.11 -4.06
C LEU A 102 -6.69 -24.45 -5.57
N ASP A 103 -7.25 -25.58 -5.97
CA ASP A 103 -7.19 -26.16 -7.32
C ASP A 103 -8.57 -26.50 -7.88
N GLY A 104 -9.62 -25.80 -7.44
CA GLY A 104 -10.98 -25.98 -7.93
C GLY A 104 -11.71 -27.20 -7.35
N GLY A 105 -11.23 -27.74 -6.23
CA GLY A 105 -11.81 -28.90 -5.56
C GLY A 105 -11.17 -30.23 -5.92
N VAL A 106 -10.02 -30.23 -6.59
CA VAL A 106 -9.30 -31.47 -6.97
C VAL A 106 -8.58 -32.04 -5.75
N THR A 107 -7.90 -31.21 -4.97
CA THR A 107 -7.26 -31.60 -3.70
C THR A 107 -7.76 -30.74 -2.55
N PHE A 108 -7.93 -31.36 -1.37
CA PHE A 108 -8.33 -30.68 -0.15
C PHE A 108 -7.23 -30.79 0.90
N GLN A 109 -6.85 -29.63 1.43
CA GLN A 109 -5.88 -29.49 2.51
C GLN A 109 -6.65 -29.31 3.82
N ASN A 110 -6.18 -30.00 4.86
CA ASN A 110 -6.68 -29.83 6.22
C ASN A 110 -5.53 -29.37 7.14
N PRO A 111 -5.22 -28.06 7.14
CA PRO A 111 -4.10 -27.54 7.92
C PRO A 111 -4.36 -27.48 9.42
N PHE A 112 -5.57 -27.84 9.87
CA PHE A 112 -6.00 -27.69 11.26
C PHE A 112 -6.51 -29.00 11.84
N GLN A 113 -6.53 -29.09 13.17
CA GLN A 113 -7.21 -30.18 13.85
C GLN A 113 -8.73 -29.95 13.80
N PRO A 114 -9.56 -31.02 13.78
CA PRO A 114 -11.01 -30.87 13.91
C PRO A 114 -11.40 -30.09 15.19
N MET A 115 -12.44 -29.27 15.10
CA MET A 115 -12.96 -28.48 16.23
C MET A 115 -14.20 -29.14 16.81
N GLN A 116 -14.31 -29.15 18.14
CA GLN A 116 -15.55 -29.57 18.79
C GLN A 116 -16.63 -28.51 18.60
N ILE A 117 -17.81 -28.94 18.16
CA ILE A 117 -19.01 -28.10 17.99
C ILE A 117 -20.19 -28.71 18.78
N PHE A 118 -21.36 -28.06 18.74
CA PHE A 118 -22.52 -28.34 19.61
C PHE A 118 -22.19 -28.17 21.09
N ASN A 119 -21.44 -27.11 21.42
CA ASN A 119 -21.07 -26.84 22.80
C ASN A 119 -22.22 -26.17 23.54
N SER A 120 -22.22 -26.28 24.87
CA SER A 120 -23.11 -25.50 25.76
C SER A 120 -24.60 -25.60 25.42
N GLY A 121 -25.04 -26.77 24.91
CA GLY A 121 -26.45 -27.04 24.61
C GLY A 121 -26.94 -26.52 23.26
N VAL A 122 -26.04 -26.09 22.36
CA VAL A 122 -26.38 -25.84 20.95
C VAL A 122 -26.88 -27.13 20.31
N THR A 123 -27.98 -27.05 19.59
CA THR A 123 -28.65 -28.20 18.95
C THR A 123 -28.75 -28.10 17.43
N ASP A 124 -28.54 -26.90 16.90
CA ASP A 124 -28.72 -26.57 15.50
C ASP A 124 -27.86 -25.37 15.11
N TYR A 125 -27.55 -25.29 13.82
CA TYR A 125 -26.77 -24.22 13.22
C TYR A 125 -27.39 -23.76 11.91
N ASP A 126 -27.32 -22.46 11.67
CA ASP A 126 -27.39 -21.88 10.35
C ASP A 126 -26.01 -21.91 9.68
N ILE A 127 -26.00 -21.94 8.35
CA ILE A 127 -24.77 -21.70 7.58
C ILE A 127 -24.68 -20.21 7.28
N LEU A 128 -23.65 -19.57 7.84
CA LEU A 128 -23.33 -18.18 7.57
C LEU A 128 -22.23 -18.09 6.51
N LEU A 129 -22.58 -17.47 5.38
CA LEU A 129 -21.65 -17.11 4.31
C LEU A 129 -21.54 -15.59 4.26
N GLY A 130 -20.32 -15.06 4.29
CA GLY A 130 -20.15 -13.62 4.25
C GLY A 130 -18.80 -13.18 3.70
N ALA A 131 -18.80 -11.97 3.17
CA ALA A 131 -17.59 -11.26 2.82
C ALA A 131 -17.55 -9.96 3.62
N ALA A 132 -16.43 -9.67 4.25
CA ALA A 132 -16.16 -8.40 4.88
C ALA A 132 -14.91 -7.80 4.26
N GLY A 133 -14.94 -6.50 3.99
CA GLY A 133 -13.72 -5.74 3.80
C GLY A 133 -13.51 -4.96 5.08
N VAL A 134 -12.30 -4.99 5.67
CA VAL A 134 -11.93 -3.80 6.42
C VAL A 134 -11.91 -2.69 5.37
N THR A 135 -12.84 -1.72 5.45
CA THR A 135 -12.65 -0.51 4.66
C THR A 135 -11.25 -0.03 5.01
N PRO A 136 -10.30 0.01 4.05
CA PRO A 136 -8.96 0.47 4.36
C PRO A 136 -9.14 1.80 5.09
N PRO A 137 -8.40 2.05 6.19
CA PRO A 137 -8.43 3.39 6.77
C PRO A 137 -8.26 4.37 5.62
N PRO A 138 -9.11 5.42 5.53
CA PRO A 138 -9.09 6.32 4.38
C PRO A 138 -7.63 6.71 4.14
N PRO A 139 -7.17 6.65 2.88
CA PRO A 139 -5.77 6.89 2.57
C PRO A 139 -5.34 8.19 3.24
N PRO A 140 -4.14 8.24 3.84
CA PRO A 140 -3.68 9.44 4.52
C PRO A 140 -3.91 10.66 3.62
N PRO A 141 -4.54 11.73 4.14
CA PRO A 141 -4.85 12.88 3.31
C PRO A 141 -3.57 13.41 2.67
N THR A 142 -3.65 13.73 1.38
CA THR A 142 -2.57 14.37 0.65
C THR A 142 -2.16 15.66 1.36
N GLN A 143 -0.86 15.81 1.57
CA GLN A 143 -0.29 16.97 2.27
C GLN A 143 0.39 17.88 1.27
N THR A 144 -0.06 19.13 1.18
CA THR A 144 0.63 20.14 0.36
C THR A 144 1.72 20.79 1.20
N ILE A 145 2.92 20.91 0.63
CA ILE A 145 4.09 21.45 1.31
C ILE A 145 4.78 22.51 0.45
N PRO A 146 5.32 23.60 1.03
CA PRO A 146 6.02 24.62 0.26
C PRO A 146 7.26 24.08 -0.45
N LEU A 147 7.45 24.48 -1.70
CA LEU A 147 8.65 24.17 -2.47
C LEU A 147 9.78 25.15 -2.10
N ARG A 148 10.96 24.62 -1.82
CA ARG A 148 12.18 25.41 -1.63
C ARG A 148 13.06 25.45 -2.85
N LEU A 149 13.12 24.37 -3.62
CA LEU A 149 13.88 24.34 -4.85
C LEU A 149 13.37 23.20 -5.74
N LEU A 150 13.08 23.52 -6.98
CA LEU A 150 13.09 22.58 -8.09
C LEU A 150 14.14 23.06 -9.10
N LEU A 151 15.13 22.23 -9.37
CA LEU A 151 16.16 22.49 -10.36
C LEU A 151 16.23 21.29 -11.30
N VAL A 152 15.99 21.51 -12.58
CA VAL A 152 16.21 20.54 -13.65
C VAL A 152 17.29 21.09 -14.57
N ARG A 153 18.42 20.39 -14.66
CA ARG A 153 19.52 20.70 -15.57
C ARG A 153 19.58 19.66 -16.67
N ASN A 154 19.43 20.16 -17.89
CA ASN A 154 19.58 19.39 -19.11
C ASN A 154 20.97 19.62 -19.69
N SER A 155 21.79 18.57 -19.64
CA SER A 155 23.00 18.46 -20.45
C SER A 155 22.63 17.82 -21.79
N SER A 156 23.43 18.05 -22.83
CA SER A 156 23.25 17.39 -24.14
C SER A 156 23.29 15.85 -24.04
N ASP A 157 23.99 15.33 -23.03
CA ASP A 157 24.01 13.92 -22.68
C ASP A 157 23.01 13.62 -21.55
N PRO A 158 22.04 12.69 -21.75
CA PRO A 158 21.12 12.23 -20.71
C PRO A 158 21.78 11.74 -19.42
N ALA A 159 22.96 11.10 -19.49
CA ALA A 159 23.69 10.63 -18.31
C ALA A 159 24.27 11.79 -17.47
N SER A 160 24.38 12.98 -18.06
CA SER A 160 24.84 14.19 -17.39
C SER A 160 23.72 15.07 -16.85
N ARG A 161 22.45 14.65 -17.00
CA ARG A 161 21.28 15.39 -16.49
C ARG A 161 21.18 15.31 -14.97
N ARG A 162 20.54 16.31 -14.37
CA ARG A 162 20.39 16.39 -12.91
C ARG A 162 19.07 17.03 -12.52
N VAL A 163 18.41 16.42 -11.54
CA VAL A 163 17.24 17.01 -10.85
C VAL A 163 17.55 17.17 -9.36
N VAL A 164 17.24 18.34 -8.81
CA VAL A 164 17.29 18.62 -7.38
C VAL A 164 15.92 19.08 -6.93
N TYR A 165 15.36 18.33 -5.99
CA TYR A 165 14.07 18.63 -5.36
C TYR A 165 14.28 18.91 -3.88
N LYS A 166 13.66 19.99 -3.39
CA LYS A 166 13.60 20.34 -1.97
C LYS A 166 12.23 20.94 -1.66
N ALA A 167 11.52 20.34 -0.72
CA ALA A 167 10.32 20.91 -0.12
C ALA A 167 10.48 20.95 1.40
N ASN A 168 9.93 21.99 2.03
CA ASN A 168 10.09 22.23 3.47
C ASN A 168 8.90 23.02 4.02
N SER A 169 8.12 22.38 4.89
CA SER A 169 7.16 23.08 5.74
C SER A 169 7.79 23.37 7.11
N PRO A 170 8.04 24.64 7.47
CA PRO A 170 8.79 25.01 8.69
C PRO A 170 7.99 24.87 10.00
N ARG A 171 6.67 25.02 9.95
CA ARG A 171 5.74 24.83 11.07
C ARG A 171 4.42 24.37 10.50
N ASP A 172 4.00 23.17 10.85
CA ASP A 172 2.74 22.65 10.36
C ASP A 172 2.23 21.54 11.25
N ASN A 173 0.91 21.45 11.41
CA ASN A 173 0.23 20.32 12.04
C ASN A 173 0.16 19.11 11.09
N LEU A 174 1.08 19.04 10.12
CA LEU A 174 1.17 17.98 9.14
C LEU A 174 1.47 16.68 9.87
N LYS A 175 0.62 15.69 9.58
CA LYS A 175 0.72 14.37 10.17
C LYS A 175 1.85 13.61 9.49
N PHE A 176 2.75 13.10 10.32
CA PHE A 176 3.81 12.23 9.88
C PHE A 176 3.30 10.80 9.95
N PHE A 177 2.78 10.29 8.82
CA PHE A 177 2.03 9.03 8.80
C PHE A 177 2.92 7.79 8.87
N ALA A 178 3.89 7.66 7.97
CA ALA A 178 4.79 6.50 7.91
C ALA A 178 6.10 6.83 7.19
N GLY A 179 7.11 6.00 7.42
CA GLY A 179 8.41 6.09 6.76
C GLY A 179 8.56 5.11 5.59
N PRO A 180 9.45 5.40 4.63
CA PRO A 180 9.64 4.60 3.41
C PRO A 180 10.43 3.28 3.59
N THR A 181 10.70 2.83 4.82
CA THR A 181 11.52 1.62 5.07
C THR A 181 10.79 0.31 4.80
N VAL A 182 9.47 0.32 4.58
CA VAL A 182 8.68 -0.87 4.27
C VAL A 182 8.29 -0.90 2.79
N GLY A 183 7.59 0.14 2.31
CA GLY A 183 7.09 0.21 0.93
C GLY A 183 7.95 1.03 -0.04
N GLY A 184 9.07 1.60 0.43
CA GLY A 184 9.85 2.55 -0.38
C GLY A 184 9.13 3.89 -0.56
N ALA A 185 9.59 4.67 -1.53
CA ALA A 185 8.98 5.91 -1.94
C ALA A 185 9.12 6.12 -3.44
N THR A 186 8.31 7.02 -4.00
CA THR A 186 8.42 7.49 -5.38
C THR A 186 8.33 9.00 -5.41
N LEU A 187 9.27 9.66 -6.09
CA LEU A 187 9.15 11.08 -6.43
C LEU A 187 8.64 11.19 -7.86
N LYS A 188 7.44 11.77 -8.01
CA LYS A 188 6.86 12.15 -9.29
C LYS A 188 7.24 13.61 -9.56
N VAL A 189 7.79 13.90 -10.74
CA VAL A 189 8.11 15.26 -11.18
C VAL A 189 7.41 15.48 -12.51
N LYS A 190 6.58 16.53 -12.56
CA LYS A 190 5.92 17.01 -13.75
C LYS A 190 6.49 18.38 -14.10
N LEU A 191 6.93 18.56 -15.34
CA LEU A 191 7.27 19.87 -15.90
C LEU A 191 6.33 20.10 -17.08
N ASP A 192 5.48 21.12 -16.98
CA ASP A 192 4.36 21.38 -17.89
C ASP A 192 3.54 20.10 -18.15
N THR A 193 3.66 19.48 -19.32
CA THR A 193 2.88 18.27 -19.70
C THR A 193 3.64 16.96 -19.48
N VAL A 194 4.94 17.00 -19.21
CA VAL A 194 5.78 15.78 -19.11
C VAL A 194 5.96 15.39 -17.65
N THR A 195 5.61 14.14 -17.32
CA THR A 195 5.80 13.56 -15.99
C THR A 195 6.82 12.42 -16.02
N GLN A 196 7.75 12.40 -15.07
CA GLN A 196 8.65 11.26 -14.83
C GLN A 196 8.60 10.86 -13.36
N CYS A 197 8.60 9.54 -13.12
CA CYS A 197 8.71 8.97 -11.79
C CYS A 197 10.10 8.44 -11.48
N PHE A 198 10.48 8.62 -10.22
CA PHE A 198 11.75 8.18 -9.68
C PHE A 198 11.49 7.31 -8.45
N ALA A 199 11.59 5.99 -8.64
CA ALA A 199 11.41 4.99 -7.59
C ALA A 199 12.60 4.98 -6.63
N MET A 200 12.32 4.75 -5.35
CA MET A 200 13.28 4.59 -4.26
C MET A 200 12.87 3.38 -3.43
N PRO A 201 13.31 2.17 -3.79
CA PRO A 201 12.94 0.93 -3.11
C PRO A 201 13.24 0.96 -1.61
N ALA A 202 12.47 0.21 -0.83
CA ALA A 202 12.62 0.11 0.63
C ALA A 202 14.04 -0.26 1.08
N SER A 203 14.73 -1.11 0.30
CA SER A 203 16.11 -1.57 0.55
C SER A 203 17.13 -0.44 0.61
N GLY A 204 16.89 0.69 -0.06
CA GLY A 204 17.80 1.84 -0.04
C GLY A 204 17.58 2.80 1.13
N TRP A 205 16.53 2.61 1.94
CA TRP A 205 16.17 3.50 3.03
C TRP A 205 16.73 3.05 4.38
N SER A 206 17.27 4.00 5.14
CA SER A 206 17.66 3.85 6.54
C SER A 206 16.91 4.85 7.42
N ARG A 207 16.73 4.51 8.71
CA ARG A 207 16.03 5.35 9.68
C ARG A 207 16.93 5.71 10.85
N PHE A 208 16.95 6.99 11.21
CA PHE A 208 17.49 7.49 12.47
C PHE A 208 16.50 8.48 13.11
N GLY A 209 15.81 8.04 14.16
CA GLY A 209 14.74 8.80 14.80
C GLY A 209 13.59 9.12 13.84
N ARG A 210 13.35 10.41 13.58
CA ARG A 210 12.34 10.91 12.61
C ARG A 210 12.96 11.32 11.27
N THR A 211 14.17 10.85 10.98
CA THR A 211 14.87 11.08 9.71
C THR A 211 15.00 9.77 8.97
N TYR A 212 14.57 9.76 7.71
CA TYR A 212 14.72 8.66 6.77
C TYR A 212 15.65 9.12 5.66
N THR A 213 16.67 8.32 5.36
CA THR A 213 17.68 8.66 4.37
C THR A 213 17.81 7.52 3.37
N TYR A 214 17.65 7.85 2.10
CA TYR A 214 17.87 6.96 0.98
C TYR A 214 19.28 7.19 0.43
N ALA A 215 20.01 6.12 0.17
CA ALA A 215 21.33 6.17 -0.43
C ALA A 215 21.46 5.11 -1.53
N ASP A 216 21.71 5.56 -2.75
CA ASP A 216 22.08 4.71 -3.88
C ASP A 216 23.18 5.40 -4.70
N PRO A 217 24.39 5.54 -4.14
CA PRO A 217 25.47 6.27 -4.81
C PRO A 217 25.88 5.63 -6.13
N GLY A 218 25.73 4.30 -6.26
CA GLY A 218 26.08 3.53 -7.45
C GLY A 218 24.97 3.40 -8.50
N GLY A 219 23.72 3.76 -8.16
CA GLY A 219 22.60 3.70 -9.10
C GLY A 219 22.02 2.31 -9.33
N SER A 220 22.22 1.37 -8.39
CA SER A 220 21.72 0.00 -8.51
C SER A 220 20.19 -0.08 -8.61
N HIS A 221 19.49 0.95 -8.16
CA HIS A 221 18.03 1.05 -8.14
C HIS A 221 17.51 2.19 -9.03
N GLY A 222 18.37 2.80 -9.84
CA GLY A 222 18.01 3.86 -10.78
C GLY A 222 18.58 5.23 -10.42
N PRO A 223 18.03 6.31 -11.02
CA PRO A 223 18.72 7.60 -11.09
C PRO A 223 18.71 8.42 -9.79
N VAL A 224 17.97 7.99 -8.76
CA VAL A 224 17.96 8.68 -7.46
C VAL A 224 19.25 8.33 -6.72
N LYS A 225 20.17 9.28 -6.62
CA LYS A 225 21.42 9.08 -5.86
C LYS A 225 21.20 9.09 -4.36
N ALA A 226 20.38 10.03 -3.89
CA ALA A 226 20.13 10.24 -2.48
C ALA A 226 18.79 10.95 -2.28
N ALA A 227 18.10 10.61 -1.19
CA ALA A 227 16.91 11.31 -0.74
C ALA A 227 16.85 11.37 0.78
N GLN A 228 16.09 12.32 1.30
CA GLN A 228 15.81 12.44 2.73
C GLN A 228 14.35 12.83 2.94
N PHE A 229 13.71 12.13 3.86
CA PHE A 229 12.39 12.45 4.38
C PHE A 229 12.48 12.61 5.89
N LYS A 230 12.12 13.78 6.41
CA LYS A 230 12.39 14.12 7.82
C LYS A 230 11.26 14.93 8.43
N GLN A 231 10.88 14.57 9.65
CA GLN A 231 10.17 15.50 10.53
C GLN A 231 11.15 16.29 11.40
N THR A 232 11.01 17.61 11.41
CA THR A 232 11.81 18.50 12.26
C THR A 232 11.31 18.43 13.71
N ARG A 233 12.12 18.93 14.65
CA ARG A 233 11.72 19.01 16.07
C ARG A 233 10.50 19.91 16.30
N THR A 234 10.25 20.86 15.39
CA THR A 234 9.10 21.78 15.44
C THR A 234 7.86 21.23 14.74
N GLY A 235 7.85 19.94 14.36
CA GLY A 235 6.72 19.29 13.68
C GLY A 235 6.71 19.45 12.16
N GLY A 236 7.56 20.32 11.61
CA GLY A 236 7.67 20.56 10.17
C GLY A 236 8.19 19.37 9.37
N ILE A 237 7.99 19.38 8.06
CA ILE A 237 8.36 18.28 7.15
C ILE A 237 9.42 18.77 6.16
N GLN A 238 10.47 17.97 5.94
CA GLN A 238 11.53 18.21 4.97
C GLN A 238 11.70 17.02 4.04
N ASN A 239 11.54 17.29 2.74
CA ASN A 239 11.69 16.32 1.66
C ASN A 239 12.77 16.80 0.71
N ARG A 240 13.74 15.94 0.41
CA ARG A 240 14.85 16.27 -0.49
C ARG A 240 15.17 15.07 -1.35
N ALA A 241 15.46 15.30 -2.62
CA ALA A 241 15.98 14.28 -3.53
C ALA A 241 17.03 14.87 -4.46
N LEU A 242 18.07 14.07 -4.73
CA LEU A 242 19.09 14.31 -5.73
C LEU A 242 19.02 13.16 -6.75
N ILE A 243 18.72 13.51 -7.98
CA ILE A 243 18.63 12.59 -9.11
C ILE A 243 19.71 12.96 -10.11
N ILE A 244 20.45 11.97 -10.61
CA ILE A 244 21.52 12.14 -11.58
C ILE A 244 21.39 11.13 -12.71
N GLY A 245 21.63 11.58 -13.95
CA GLY A 245 21.58 10.74 -15.13
C GLY A 245 22.62 9.60 -15.12
N ALA A 246 23.72 9.78 -14.40
CA ALA A 246 24.80 8.79 -14.35
C ALA A 246 24.36 7.49 -13.66
N ASN A 247 23.29 7.54 -12.86
CA ASN A 247 22.73 6.40 -12.15
C ASN A 247 21.51 5.80 -12.87
N GLY A 248 21.08 6.38 -14.01
CA GLY A 248 19.93 5.90 -14.77
C GLY A 248 19.29 6.99 -15.64
N PRO A 249 18.39 6.63 -16.58
CA PRO A 249 17.83 7.57 -17.53
C PRO A 249 16.98 8.66 -16.84
N VAL A 250 17.34 9.92 -17.07
CA VAL A 250 16.55 11.09 -16.70
C VAL A 250 15.96 11.68 -17.98
N GLY A 251 14.69 11.37 -18.25
CA GLY A 251 13.96 11.82 -19.44
C GLY A 251 13.40 13.24 -19.29
N ILE A 252 13.15 13.68 -18.05
CA ILE A 252 12.61 15.00 -17.78
C ILE A 252 13.63 16.10 -18.11
N VAL A 253 13.22 17.06 -18.94
CA VAL A 253 14.03 18.18 -19.42
C VAL A 253 13.24 19.49 -19.28
N PRO A 254 13.92 20.66 -19.21
CA PRO A 254 13.26 21.97 -19.20
C PRO A 254 12.35 22.19 -20.43
N PRO A 255 11.13 22.73 -20.26
CA PRO A 255 10.18 22.92 -21.38
C PRO A 255 10.53 24.07 -22.33
N ASN A 256 11.41 24.99 -21.92
CA ASN A 256 11.96 26.11 -22.72
C ASN A 256 10.95 27.00 -23.50
N PRO A 257 10.40 28.04 -22.85
CA PRO A 257 10.34 28.26 -21.41
C PRO A 257 9.29 27.35 -20.77
N GLY A 258 9.56 26.90 -19.54
CA GLY A 258 8.56 26.21 -18.72
C GLY A 258 7.68 27.18 -17.96
N VAL A 259 6.43 26.79 -17.71
CA VAL A 259 5.47 27.60 -16.94
C VAL A 259 5.39 27.09 -15.52
N GLU A 260 5.33 25.77 -15.33
CA GLU A 260 5.08 25.17 -14.03
C GLU A 260 5.80 23.82 -13.86
N GLY A 261 6.22 23.56 -12.63
CA GLY A 261 6.68 22.27 -12.18
C GLY A 261 5.91 21.80 -10.96
N ASP A 262 5.27 20.64 -11.07
CA ASP A 262 4.57 19.98 -9.99
C ASP A 262 5.34 18.75 -9.51
N THR A 263 5.27 18.47 -8.22
CA THR A 263 5.95 17.32 -7.61
C THR A 263 5.07 16.63 -6.59
N ASN A 264 5.18 15.30 -6.51
CA ASN A 264 4.52 14.48 -5.52
C ASN A 264 5.53 13.46 -4.99
N PHE A 265 5.88 13.57 -3.72
CA PHE A 265 6.65 12.56 -3.00
C PHE A 265 5.69 11.61 -2.30
N HIS A 266 5.62 10.38 -2.79
CA HIS A 266 4.68 9.34 -2.35
C HIS A 266 5.43 8.26 -1.57
N ILE A 267 4.91 7.83 -0.41
CA ILE A 267 5.53 6.81 0.46
C ILE A 267 4.70 5.53 0.43
N GLY A 268 5.16 4.49 -0.27
CA GLY A 268 4.44 3.21 -0.41
C GLY A 268 2.94 3.39 -0.64
N ASP A 269 2.10 2.59 0.01
CA ASP A 269 0.63 2.76 0.00
C ASP A 269 0.11 3.77 1.05
N SER A 270 0.96 4.69 1.51
CA SER A 270 0.68 5.60 2.61
C SER A 270 0.42 7.03 2.12
N ALA A 271 1.26 7.99 2.51
CA ALA A 271 0.99 9.41 2.36
C ALA A 271 1.64 10.02 1.11
N GLU A 272 1.00 11.07 0.60
CA GLU A 272 1.50 11.91 -0.47
C GLU A 272 1.87 13.31 0.02
N TYR A 273 2.99 13.82 -0.47
CA TYR A 273 3.50 15.16 -0.17
C TYR A 273 3.71 15.94 -1.47
N CYS A 274 2.80 16.88 -1.76
CA CYS A 274 2.78 17.59 -3.02
C CYS A 274 3.34 19.01 -2.89
N ALA A 275 4.10 19.45 -3.88
CA ALA A 275 4.63 20.80 -3.98
C ALA A 275 4.59 21.26 -5.44
N SER A 276 4.41 22.55 -5.67
CA SER A 276 4.42 23.17 -7.01
C SER A 276 5.40 24.34 -7.03
N THR A 277 5.81 24.77 -8.23
CA THR A 277 6.52 26.02 -8.46
C THR A 277 5.58 27.24 -8.54
N ALA A 278 4.27 27.04 -8.66
CA ALA A 278 3.28 28.11 -8.76
C ALA A 278 3.36 29.10 -7.59
N GLY A 279 3.35 30.39 -7.90
CA GLY A 279 3.51 31.47 -6.91
C GLY A 279 4.94 31.63 -6.36
N GLY A 280 5.90 30.83 -6.83
CA GLY A 280 7.32 30.96 -6.50
C GLY A 280 8.08 31.87 -7.45
N THR A 281 9.40 31.95 -7.25
CA THR A 281 10.31 32.65 -8.17
C THR A 281 10.85 31.68 -9.21
N ILE A 282 10.64 31.99 -10.50
CA ILE A 282 11.30 31.31 -11.63
C ILE A 282 12.53 32.13 -12.02
N GLY A 283 13.71 31.50 -11.95
CA GLY A 283 14.97 32.11 -12.37
C GLY A 283 15.36 31.66 -13.78
N GLN A 284 16.45 30.90 -13.88
CA GLN A 284 16.87 30.33 -15.15
C GLN A 284 15.76 29.42 -15.70
N ASN A 285 15.27 29.74 -16.90
CA ASN A 285 14.19 29.06 -17.58
C ASN A 285 14.46 29.01 -19.08
N ASN A 286 15.26 28.04 -19.50
CA ASN A 286 15.65 27.82 -20.89
C ASN A 286 15.87 26.32 -21.14
N ALA A 287 16.21 25.94 -22.38
CA ALA A 287 16.42 24.55 -22.80
C ALA A 287 17.46 23.76 -21.97
N ARG A 288 18.36 24.45 -21.25
CA ARG A 288 19.39 23.83 -20.42
C ARG A 288 19.04 23.81 -18.94
N THR A 289 18.21 24.74 -18.46
CA THR A 289 17.92 24.84 -17.03
C THR A 289 16.52 25.38 -16.79
N PHE A 290 15.78 24.65 -15.95
CA PHE A 290 14.60 25.16 -15.26
C PHE A 290 14.91 25.22 -13.77
N LYS A 291 14.85 26.42 -13.18
CA LYS A 291 15.12 26.64 -11.76
C LYS A 291 14.02 27.50 -11.15
N ALA A 292 13.29 26.93 -10.21
CA ALA A 292 12.26 27.61 -9.44
C ALA A 292 12.47 27.39 -7.93
N TRP A 293 12.12 28.38 -7.12
CA TRP A 293 12.31 28.32 -5.66
C TRP A 293 11.30 29.18 -4.90
N ASN A 294 11.22 28.94 -3.60
CA ASN A 294 10.37 29.67 -2.65
C ASN A 294 8.91 29.81 -3.09
N ALA A 295 8.31 28.71 -3.55
CA ALA A 295 6.88 28.68 -3.83
C ALA A 295 6.10 28.30 -2.56
N PRO A 296 4.89 28.86 -2.34
CA PRO A 296 4.00 28.42 -1.27
C PRO A 296 3.56 26.96 -1.47
N ALA A 297 2.86 26.39 -0.47
CA ALA A 297 2.19 25.11 -0.66
C ALA A 297 1.08 25.28 -1.72
N PRO A 298 0.95 24.35 -2.69
CA PRO A 298 -0.13 24.42 -3.67
C PRO A 298 -1.51 24.18 -3.01
N ALA A 299 -2.57 24.59 -3.70
CA ALA A 299 -3.95 24.33 -3.27
C ALA A 299 -4.36 22.85 -3.39
N GLY A 300 -3.64 22.06 -4.19
CA GLY A 300 -3.90 20.64 -4.42
C GLY A 300 -2.68 19.93 -4.99
N CYS A 301 -2.86 18.67 -5.37
CA CYS A 301 -1.81 17.86 -5.97
C CYS A 301 -2.08 17.63 -7.46
N ASN A 302 -1.35 18.34 -8.32
CA ASN A 302 -1.58 18.34 -9.77
C ASN A 302 -0.55 17.51 -10.54
N VAL A 303 -0.14 16.36 -9.99
CA VAL A 303 0.81 15.43 -10.64
C VAL A 303 0.08 14.16 -11.01
N THR A 304 0.00 13.88 -12.32
CA THR A 304 -0.59 12.64 -12.83
C THR A 304 0.15 11.43 -12.26
N ALA A 305 -0.59 10.36 -11.94
CA ALA A 305 0.02 9.10 -11.54
C ALA A 305 0.90 8.57 -12.68
N CYS A 306 2.08 8.04 -12.35
CA CYS A 306 2.86 7.30 -13.33
C CYS A 306 2.27 5.91 -13.48
N SER A 307 2.17 5.42 -14.72
CA SER A 307 1.77 4.05 -14.97
C SER A 307 2.74 3.08 -14.26
N PRO A 308 2.26 2.21 -13.38
CA PRO A 308 3.06 1.12 -12.85
C PRO A 308 3.29 0.15 -14.00
N SER A 309 4.49 0.19 -14.58
CA SER A 309 4.88 -0.57 -15.78
C SER A 309 4.40 0.06 -17.09
N GLY A 310 5.22 -0.02 -18.13
CA GLY A 310 4.92 0.45 -19.49
C GLY A 310 3.80 -0.31 -20.20
N ALA A 311 2.63 -0.40 -19.58
CA ALA A 311 1.39 -0.72 -20.27
C ALA A 311 1.00 0.50 -21.11
N PHE A 312 1.14 0.33 -22.42
CA PHE A 312 0.59 1.18 -23.45
C PHE A 312 -0.79 1.71 -23.07
N LEU A 313 -0.90 3.03 -22.91
CA LEU A 313 -2.11 3.77 -23.19
C LEU A 313 -1.73 4.90 -24.16
N ASP A 314 -1.23 4.49 -25.32
CA ASP A 314 -1.43 5.26 -26.54
C ASP A 314 -2.54 4.56 -27.32
N ALA A 315 -3.50 5.38 -27.76
CA ALA A 315 -4.59 5.09 -28.71
C ALA A 315 -5.75 4.19 -28.23
N LEU A 316 -6.75 4.81 -27.59
CA LEU A 316 -8.16 4.67 -27.97
C LEU A 316 -8.92 5.96 -27.61
N ASP A 317 -8.44 7.11 -28.09
CA ASP A 317 -9.32 8.25 -28.36
C ASP A 317 -9.53 8.29 -29.87
N GLY A 318 -10.63 7.69 -30.31
CA GLY A 318 -11.05 7.68 -31.71
C GLY A 318 -11.63 6.34 -32.14
N LEU A 319 -12.95 6.33 -32.36
CA LEU A 319 -13.82 5.27 -32.90
C LEU A 319 -14.36 4.28 -31.86
N PHE A 320 -15.51 4.58 -31.24
CA PHE A 320 -16.87 4.33 -31.74
C PHE A 320 -17.87 5.25 -31.04
#